data_AF-A0AAU1L9X2-F1
#
_entry.id   AF-A0AAU1L9X2-F1
#
_cell.length_a   1.000
_cell.length_b   1.000
_cell.length_c   1.000
_cell.angle_alpha   90.00
_cell.angle_beta   90.00
_cell.angle_gamma   90.00
#
_symmetry.space_group_name_H-M   'P 1'
#
loop_
_entity.id
_entity.type
_entity.pdbx_description
1 polymer ?
#
loop_
_entity_poly.entity_id
_entity_poly.type
_entity_poly.pdbx_seq_one_letter_code
_entity_poly.pdbx_strand_id
1 'polypeptide(L)'
;MKFDMGNTALSGLKSRTQGSTEDLGGLIRQLIAAAAPLEGKFHGSGKVAFDQFKEHSDEVTAALNSALRSILGGQSGMDTSFGQGDQESADNAKQQMAAANFDAARFSGR
;
A
#
# COMPACT_ATOMS: atom_id res chain seq x y z
N MET A 1 21.11 4.29 -6.08
CA MET A 1 20.56 4.90 -7.32
C MET A 1 19.27 4.20 -7.80
N LYS A 2 19.29 3.06 -8.51
CA LYS A 2 18.03 2.43 -9.01
C LYS A 2 17.18 1.81 -7.88
N PHE A 3 17.83 1.24 -6.87
CA PHE A 3 17.19 0.64 -5.69
C PHE A 3 16.61 1.70 -4.73
N ASP A 4 17.36 2.77 -4.43
CA ASP A 4 16.84 3.95 -3.68
C ASP A 4 15.62 4.59 -4.35
N MET A 5 15.65 4.68 -5.68
CA MET A 5 14.55 5.26 -6.46
C MET A 5 13.29 4.39 -6.38
N GLY A 6 13.43 3.07 -6.30
CA GLY A 6 12.33 2.13 -6.04
C GLY A 6 11.72 2.31 -4.65
N ASN A 7 12.55 2.40 -3.62
CA ASN A 7 12.10 2.63 -2.24
C ASN A 7 11.37 3.99 -2.10
N THR A 8 11.92 5.04 -2.70
CA THR A 8 11.29 6.37 -2.72
C THR A 8 9.96 6.37 -3.49
N ALA A 9 9.88 5.65 -4.61
CA ALA A 9 8.64 5.53 -5.37
C ALA A 9 7.54 4.76 -4.59
N LEU A 10 7.91 3.67 -3.91
CA LEU A 10 6.99 2.88 -3.10
C LEU A 10 6.47 3.65 -1.89
N SER A 11 7.34 4.36 -1.16
CA SER A 11 6.92 5.21 -0.04
C SER A 11 5.99 6.34 -0.50
N GLY A 12 6.27 6.98 -1.63
CA GLY A 12 5.41 8.00 -2.23
C GLY A 12 4.07 7.45 -2.76
N LEU A 13 4.03 6.19 -3.20
CA LEU A 13 2.79 5.51 -3.57
C LEU A 13 1.95 5.19 -2.32
N LYS A 14 2.58 4.66 -1.28
CA LYS A 14 1.94 4.35 0.02
C LYS A 14 1.27 5.57 0.64
N SER A 15 2.00 6.69 0.70
CA SER A 15 1.48 7.95 1.23
C SER A 15 0.25 8.44 0.46
N ARG A 16 0.30 8.41 -0.89
CA ARG A 16 -0.85 8.79 -1.72
C ARG A 16 -2.04 7.85 -1.55
N THR A 17 -1.81 6.54 -1.51
CA THR A 17 -2.87 5.55 -1.27
C THR A 17 -3.54 5.78 0.08
N GLN A 18 -2.78 6.06 1.14
CA GLN A 18 -3.34 6.38 2.47
C GLN A 18 -4.19 7.65 2.43
N GLY A 19 -3.67 8.76 1.88
CA GLY A 19 -4.42 10.02 1.81
C GLY A 19 -5.72 9.90 1.02
N SER A 20 -5.68 9.31 -0.18
CA SER A 20 -6.90 9.12 -0.98
C SER A 20 -7.93 8.20 -0.32
N THR A 21 -7.49 7.28 0.55
CA THR A 21 -8.37 6.40 1.33
C THR A 21 -9.12 7.17 2.41
N GLU A 22 -8.38 7.96 3.19
CA GLU A 22 -8.94 8.77 4.27
C GLU A 22 -9.96 9.75 3.71
N ASP A 23 -9.63 10.39 2.58
CA ASP A 23 -10.53 11.28 1.85
C ASP A 23 -11.80 10.55 1.39
N LEU A 24 -11.68 9.39 0.74
CA LEU A 24 -12.83 8.68 0.21
C LEU A 24 -13.75 8.15 1.33
N GLY A 25 -13.19 7.63 2.41
CA GLY A 25 -13.97 7.25 3.60
C GLY A 25 -14.64 8.46 4.27
N GLY A 26 -13.99 9.63 4.25
CA GLY A 26 -14.58 10.90 4.66
C GLY A 26 -15.78 11.30 3.81
N LEU A 27 -15.65 11.23 2.49
CA LEU A 27 -16.71 11.57 1.53
C LEU A 27 -17.93 10.65 1.67
N ILE A 28 -17.74 9.33 1.87
CA ILE A 28 -18.88 8.42 2.06
C ILE A 28 -19.62 8.72 3.38
N ARG A 29 -18.90 9.01 4.47
CA ARG A 29 -19.54 9.43 5.73
C ARG A 29 -20.33 10.72 5.57
N GLN A 30 -19.78 11.70 4.84
CA GLN A 30 -20.48 12.95 4.53
C GLN A 30 -21.74 12.69 3.69
N LEU A 31 -21.66 11.79 2.72
CA LEU A 31 -22.79 11.39 1.88
C LEU A 31 -23.92 10.77 2.74
N ILE A 32 -23.59 9.83 3.63
CA ILE A 32 -24.56 9.21 4.54
C ILE A 32 -25.18 10.26 5.48
N ALA A 33 -24.37 11.15 6.03
CA ALA A 33 -24.85 12.23 6.91
C ALA A 33 -25.77 13.21 6.18
N ALA A 34 -25.44 13.57 4.93
CA ALA A 34 -26.28 14.42 4.09
C ALA A 34 -27.59 13.73 3.69
N ALA A 35 -27.59 12.41 3.60
CA ALA A 35 -28.76 11.61 3.26
C ALA A 35 -29.70 11.40 4.48
N ALA A 36 -29.19 11.40 5.71
CA ALA A 36 -29.96 11.13 6.93
C ALA A 36 -31.28 11.93 7.11
N PRO A 37 -31.34 13.25 6.80
CA PRO A 37 -32.59 14.02 6.89
C PRO A 37 -33.69 13.58 5.91
N LEU A 38 -33.33 12.79 4.90
CA LEU A 38 -34.27 12.26 3.89
C LEU A 38 -34.95 10.96 4.37
N GLU A 39 -34.38 10.25 5.34
CA GLU A 39 -34.90 8.98 5.86
C GLU A 39 -36.36 9.10 6.36
N GLY A 40 -36.67 10.21 7.05
CA GLY A 40 -38.02 10.51 7.54
C GLY A 40 -38.94 11.17 6.50
N LYS A 41 -38.45 11.44 5.29
CA LYS A 41 -39.24 12.04 4.19
C LYS A 41 -39.73 10.99 3.19
N PHE A 42 -39.17 9.79 3.22
CA PHE A 42 -39.55 8.70 2.34
C PHE A 42 -40.55 7.75 3.01
N HIS A 43 -41.55 7.30 2.25
CA HIS A 43 -42.53 6.29 2.67
C HIS A 43 -42.62 5.17 1.63
N GLY A 44 -43.02 3.97 2.07
CA GLY A 44 -43.20 2.81 1.17
C GLY A 44 -41.91 2.45 0.42
N SER A 45 -42.00 2.32 -0.90
CA SER A 45 -40.86 1.97 -1.78
C SER A 45 -39.69 2.94 -1.71
N GLY A 46 -39.94 4.23 -1.44
CA GLY A 46 -38.87 5.22 -1.29
C GLY A 46 -38.00 4.97 -0.06
N LYS A 47 -38.60 4.49 1.05
CA LYS A 47 -37.86 4.13 2.26
C LYS A 47 -36.99 2.92 2.00
N VAL A 48 -37.54 1.90 1.32
CA VAL A 48 -36.80 0.68 0.96
C VAL A 48 -35.57 1.01 0.09
N ALA A 49 -35.73 1.88 -0.91
CA ALA A 49 -34.61 2.31 -1.75
C ALA A 49 -33.55 3.10 -0.95
N PHE A 50 -33.98 3.92 0.01
CA PHE A 50 -33.07 4.64 0.89
C PHE A 50 -32.30 3.72 1.83
N ASP A 51 -32.98 2.75 2.44
CA ASP A 51 -32.36 1.74 3.31
C ASP A 51 -31.30 0.94 2.52
N GLN A 52 -31.62 0.51 1.29
CA GLN A 52 -30.68 -0.16 0.39
C GLN A 52 -29.48 0.71 0.02
N PHE A 53 -29.71 1.98 -0.29
CA PHE A 53 -28.63 2.93 -0.58
C PHE A 53 -27.65 3.03 0.60
N LYS A 54 -28.18 3.07 1.82
CA LYS A 54 -27.38 3.16 3.05
C LYS A 54 -26.58 1.87 3.28
N GLU A 55 -27.22 0.72 3.15
CA GLU A 55 -26.58 -0.60 3.25
C GLU A 55 -25.44 -0.76 2.23
N HIS A 56 -25.67 -0.44 0.96
CA HIS A 56 -24.64 -0.49 -0.07
C HIS A 56 -23.50 0.51 0.20
N SER A 57 -23.81 1.69 0.73
CA SER A 57 -22.78 2.68 1.09
C SER A 57 -21.86 2.17 2.21
N ASP A 58 -22.44 1.49 3.20
CA ASP A 58 -21.69 0.88 4.30
C ASP A 58 -20.85 -0.32 3.80
N GLU A 59 -21.41 -1.19 2.96
CA GLU A 59 -20.68 -2.30 2.32
C GLU A 59 -19.50 -1.81 1.48
N VAL A 60 -19.73 -0.81 0.60
CA VAL A 60 -18.68 -0.24 -0.24
C VAL A 60 -17.58 0.37 0.63
N THR A 61 -17.93 1.06 1.71
CA THR A 61 -16.97 1.60 2.67
C THR A 61 -16.13 0.50 3.32
N ALA A 62 -16.76 -0.59 3.76
CA ALA A 62 -16.07 -1.73 4.38
C ALA A 62 -15.14 -2.43 3.38
N ALA A 63 -15.62 -2.68 2.16
CA ALA A 63 -14.86 -3.30 1.08
C ALA A 63 -13.63 -2.46 0.70
N LEU A 64 -13.80 -1.14 0.56
CA LEU A 64 -12.69 -0.22 0.32
C LEU A 64 -11.65 -0.30 1.43
N ASN A 65 -12.06 -0.17 2.70
CA ASN A 65 -11.13 -0.26 3.82
C ASN A 65 -10.36 -1.59 3.85
N SER A 66 -11.02 -2.71 3.51
CA SER A 66 -10.39 -4.02 3.44
C SER A 66 -9.35 -4.11 2.31
N ALA A 67 -9.73 -3.68 1.10
CA ALA A 67 -8.82 -3.62 -0.05
C ALA A 67 -7.59 -2.76 0.25
N LEU A 68 -7.79 -1.65 0.97
CA LEU A 68 -6.72 -0.72 1.32
C LEU A 68 -5.77 -1.30 2.36
N ARG A 69 -6.29 -1.97 3.39
CA ARG A 69 -5.44 -2.74 4.32
C ARG A 69 -4.62 -3.80 3.59
N SER A 70 -5.20 -4.45 2.59
CA SER A 70 -4.51 -5.44 1.77
C SER A 70 -3.39 -4.82 0.93
N ILE A 71 -3.64 -3.68 0.28
CA ILE A 71 -2.63 -2.93 -0.46
C ILE A 71 -1.50 -2.47 0.45
N LEU A 72 -1.81 -1.89 1.62
CA LEU A 72 -0.80 -1.44 2.58
C LEU A 72 0.04 -2.60 3.12
N GLY A 73 -0.59 -3.75 3.40
CA GLY A 73 0.12 -4.98 3.78
C GLY A 73 1.05 -5.46 2.67
N GLY A 74 0.56 -5.53 1.43
CA GLY A 74 1.36 -5.91 0.25
C GLY A 74 2.52 -4.96 -0.01
N GLN A 75 2.31 -3.65 0.10
CA GLN A 75 3.36 -2.63 -0.02
C GLN A 75 4.41 -2.78 1.09
N SER A 76 4.01 -3.02 2.34
CA SER A 76 4.95 -3.27 3.44
C SER A 76 5.76 -4.55 3.24
N GLY A 77 5.13 -5.60 2.70
CA GLY A 77 5.80 -6.86 2.35
C GLY A 77 6.81 -6.68 1.22
N MET A 78 6.46 -5.91 0.19
CA MET A 78 7.38 -5.55 -0.90
C MET A 78 8.58 -4.74 -0.40
N ASP A 79 8.35 -3.73 0.44
CA ASP A 79 9.41 -2.91 1.05
C ASP A 79 10.41 -3.77 1.84
N THR A 80 9.89 -4.67 2.67
CA THR A 80 10.71 -5.62 3.44
C THR A 80 11.50 -6.56 2.53
N SER A 81 10.85 -7.14 1.53
CA SER A 81 11.49 -8.09 0.60
C SER A 81 12.59 -7.42 -0.21
N PHE A 82 12.37 -6.17 -0.63
CA PHE A 82 13.34 -5.41 -1.39
C PHE A 82 14.56 -5.03 -0.54
N GLY A 83 14.35 -4.56 0.69
CA GLY A 83 15.44 -4.25 1.62
C GLY A 83 16.26 -5.48 2.01
N GLN A 84 15.60 -6.62 2.26
CA GLN A 84 16.28 -7.89 2.54
C GLN A 84 17.08 -8.38 1.34
N GLY A 85 16.49 -8.35 0.13
CA GLY A 85 17.19 -8.77 -1.08
C GLY A 85 18.40 -7.92 -1.43
N ASP A 86 18.37 -6.61 -1.14
CA ASP A 86 19.51 -5.71 -1.33
C ASP A 86 20.66 -6.06 -0.36
N GLN A 87 20.33 -6.25 0.92
CA GLN A 87 21.31 -6.66 1.93
C GLN A 87 21.93 -8.02 1.60
N GLU A 88 21.11 -9.00 1.21
CA GLU A 88 21.57 -10.32 0.82
C GLU A 88 22.47 -10.26 -0.42
N SER A 89 22.11 -9.46 -1.41
CA SER A 89 22.93 -9.25 -2.61
C SER A 89 24.27 -8.61 -2.28
N ALA A 90 24.28 -7.62 -1.38
CA ALA A 90 25.50 -6.97 -0.92
C ALA A 90 26.42 -7.92 -0.15
N ASP A 91 25.86 -8.75 0.72
CA ASP A 91 26.62 -9.72 1.52
C ASP A 91 27.16 -10.86 0.64
N ASN A 92 26.36 -11.36 -0.31
CA ASN A 92 26.82 -12.32 -1.31
C ASN A 92 27.96 -11.75 -2.16
N ALA A 93 27.87 -10.49 -2.60
CA ALA A 93 28.94 -9.83 -3.34
C ALA A 93 30.22 -9.69 -2.50
N LYS A 94 30.11 -9.26 -1.23
CA LYS A 94 31.27 -9.18 -0.31
C LYS A 94 31.90 -10.54 -0.07
N GLN A 95 31.11 -11.59 0.11
CA GLN A 95 31.61 -12.95 0.29
C GLN A 95 32.33 -13.44 -0.97
N GLN A 96 31.76 -13.23 -2.16
CA GLN A 96 32.41 -13.58 -3.42
C GLN A 96 33.69 -12.77 -3.66
N MET A 97 33.71 -11.49 -3.29
CA MET A 97 34.92 -10.67 -3.31
C MET A 97 35.98 -11.16 -2.34
N ALA A 98 35.60 -11.57 -1.12
CA ALA A 98 36.53 -12.13 -0.15
C ALA A 98 37.07 -13.51 -0.60
N ALA A 99 36.24 -14.30 -1.28
CA ALA A 99 36.62 -15.59 -1.86
C ALA A 99 37.43 -15.44 -3.16
N ALA A 100 37.32 -14.29 -3.85
CA ALA A 100 38.17 -13.96 -4.98
C ALA A 100 39.61 -13.80 -4.47
N ASN A 101 40.45 -14.75 -4.85
CA ASN A 101 41.84 -14.83 -4.41
C ASN A 101 42.68 -13.69 -5.03
N PHE A 102 42.70 -12.52 -4.38
CA PHE A 102 43.57 -11.40 -4.76
C PHE A 102 45.06 -11.68 -4.46
N ASP A 103 45.39 -12.73 -3.69
CA ASP A 103 46.77 -13.11 -3.40
C ASP A 103 47.47 -13.77 -4.61
N ALA A 104 46.72 -14.41 -5.51
CA ALA A 104 47.25 -14.87 -6.80
C ALA A 104 47.51 -13.71 -7.80
N ALA A 105 47.00 -12.50 -7.50
CA ALA A 105 47.22 -11.28 -8.29
C ALA A 105 48.34 -10.40 -7.72
N ARG A 106 49.01 -10.79 -6.61
CA ARG A 106 50.34 -10.26 -6.32
C ARG A 106 51.24 -10.72 -7.45
N PHE A 107 51.58 -9.79 -8.34
CA PHE A 107 52.65 -9.95 -9.32
C PHE A 107 53.95 -10.29 -8.57
N SER A 108 54.13 -11.57 -8.24
CA SER A 108 55.40 -12.14 -7.83
C SER A 108 56.29 -12.18 -9.06
N GLY A 109 57.04 -11.10 -9.22
CA GLY A 109 58.37 -11.06 -9.82
C GLY A 109 58.53 -11.66 -11.21
N ARG A 110 58.66 -10.78 -12.21
CA ARG A 110 59.86 -10.70 -13.06
C ARG A 110 60.08 -9.26 -13.49
#